data_AF-A0A1M7GJQ7-F1
#
_entry.id   AF-A0A1M7GJQ7-F1
#
_cell.length_a   1.000
_cell.length_b   1.000
_cell.length_c   1.000
_cell.angle_alpha   90.00
_cell.angle_beta   90.00
_cell.angle_gamma   90.00
#
_symmetry.space_group_name_H-M   'P 1'
#
loop_
_entity.id
_entity.type
_entity.pdbx_description
1 polymer ?
#
loop_
_entity_poly.entity_id
_entity_poly.type
_entity_poly.pdbx_seq_one_letter_code
_entity_poly.pdbx_strand_id
1 'polypeptide(L)'
;MNIIKYPSAEAVNEAVKADSRLLGAVSLDGSTAYVGAADTVGDHIALLEAFGEESPSGFFRLSFDSLTAEWTFSCPRKYKGITDDKERIDAYYRDGLRVIPEFLVMFGYFSKLKIKNPPPEIWEI
;
A
#
# COMPACT_ATOMS: atom_id res chain seq x y z
N MET A 1 -9.63 8.58 -4.53
CA MET A 1 -8.98 7.31 -4.91
C MET A 1 -9.95 6.38 -5.61
N ASN A 2 -9.54 5.72 -6.69
CA ASN A 2 -10.28 4.63 -7.36
C ASN A 2 -9.74 3.27 -6.88
N ILE A 3 -10.58 2.42 -6.30
CA ILE A 3 -10.17 1.12 -5.77
C ILE A 3 -10.58 0.02 -6.75
N ILE A 4 -9.60 -0.68 -7.30
CA ILE A 4 -9.77 -1.74 -8.30
C ILE A 4 -9.44 -3.09 -7.64
N LYS A 5 -10.38 -4.03 -7.73
CA LYS A 5 -10.32 -5.34 -7.05
C LYS A 5 -9.89 -6.43 -8.03
N TYR A 6 -9.00 -7.32 -7.59
CA TYR A 6 -8.47 -8.45 -8.34
C TYR A 6 -8.68 -9.78 -7.60
N PRO A 7 -9.02 -10.88 -8.30
CA PRO A 7 -9.34 -10.95 -9.73
C PRO A 7 -10.72 -10.37 -10.07
N SER A 8 -11.59 -10.22 -9.07
CA SER A 8 -12.90 -9.60 -9.21
C SER A 8 -13.36 -8.98 -7.90
N ALA A 9 -14.43 -8.18 -7.95
CA ALA A 9 -15.03 -7.60 -6.76
C ALA A 9 -15.57 -8.68 -5.81
N GLU A 10 -16.16 -9.75 -6.37
CA GLU A 10 -16.73 -10.87 -5.62
C GLU A 10 -15.64 -11.61 -4.84
N ALA A 11 -14.52 -11.94 -5.49
CA ALA A 11 -13.41 -12.64 -4.85
C ALA A 11 -12.83 -11.86 -3.66
N VAL A 12 -12.64 -10.54 -3.82
CA VAL A 12 -12.18 -9.68 -2.73
C VAL A 12 -13.24 -9.55 -1.64
N ASN A 13 -14.52 -9.48 -1.98
CA ASN A 13 -15.60 -9.41 -0.98
C ASN A 13 -15.70 -10.69 -0.15
N GLU A 14 -15.47 -11.88 -0.74
CA GLU A 14 -15.40 -13.12 0.01
C GLU A 14 -14.20 -13.14 0.96
N ALA A 15 -13.04 -12.66 0.51
CA ALA A 15 -11.87 -12.51 1.38
C ALA A 15 -12.12 -11.54 2.54
N VAL A 16 -12.83 -10.43 2.29
CA VAL A 16 -13.27 -9.48 3.33
C VAL A 16 -14.20 -10.15 4.34
N LYS A 17 -15.20 -10.93 3.88
CA LYS A 17 -16.12 -11.66 4.77
C LYS A 17 -15.41 -12.69 5.64
N ALA A 18 -14.38 -13.33 5.09
CA ALA A 18 -13.56 -14.31 5.80
C ALA A 18 -12.46 -13.67 6.67
N ASP A 19 -12.38 -12.33 6.72
CA ASP A 19 -11.28 -11.57 7.33
C ASP A 19 -9.89 -12.09 6.94
N SER A 20 -9.76 -12.51 5.68
CA SER A 20 -8.50 -12.99 5.12
C SER A 20 -7.55 -11.83 4.89
N ARG A 21 -6.24 -12.13 4.86
CA ARG A 21 -5.23 -11.12 4.56
C ARG A 21 -5.39 -10.62 3.12
N LEU A 22 -5.42 -9.30 2.95
CA LEU A 22 -5.45 -8.61 1.68
C LEU A 22 -4.10 -7.94 1.39
N LEU A 23 -3.77 -7.82 0.12
CA LEU A 23 -2.69 -6.98 -0.38
C LEU A 23 -3.28 -5.76 -1.05
N GLY A 24 -2.75 -4.58 -0.71
CA GLY A 24 -3.05 -3.31 -1.33
C GLY A 24 -1.81 -2.68 -1.96
N ALA A 25 -1.94 -2.14 -3.15
CA ALA A 25 -0.95 -1.30 -3.80
C ALA A 25 -1.62 0.02 -4.18
N VAL A 26 -1.32 1.08 -3.43
CA VAL A 26 -1.90 2.42 -3.60
C VAL A 26 -0.88 3.30 -4.33
N SER A 27 -1.25 3.90 -5.46
CA SER A 27 -0.36 4.75 -6.23
C SER A 27 0.15 5.92 -5.37
N LEU A 28 1.39 6.36 -5.60
CA LEU A 28 2.00 7.40 -4.75
C LEU A 28 1.25 8.75 -4.76
N ASP A 29 0.50 9.03 -5.82
CA ASP A 29 -0.37 10.19 -5.93
C ASP A 29 -1.73 10.02 -5.21
N GLY A 30 -2.04 8.81 -4.72
CA GLY A 30 -3.30 8.45 -4.07
C GLY A 30 -4.50 8.35 -5.02
N SER A 31 -4.27 8.38 -6.34
CA SER A 31 -5.36 8.36 -7.33
C SER A 31 -5.99 6.97 -7.47
N THR A 32 -5.20 5.90 -7.40
CA THR A 32 -5.63 4.52 -7.67
C THR A 32 -5.09 3.55 -6.62
N ALA A 33 -5.87 2.52 -6.29
CA ALA A 33 -5.43 1.41 -5.46
C ALA A 33 -5.85 0.07 -6.06
N TYR A 34 -4.91 -0.85 -6.19
CA TYR A 34 -5.18 -2.24 -6.53
C TYR A 34 -5.26 -3.08 -5.27
N VAL A 35 -6.28 -3.95 -5.17
CA VAL A 35 -6.50 -4.79 -4.00
C VAL A 35 -6.80 -6.22 -4.41
N GLY A 36 -6.17 -7.19 -3.76
CA GLY A 36 -6.47 -8.61 -3.93
C GLY A 36 -6.20 -9.41 -2.66
N ALA A 37 -6.79 -10.59 -2.56
CA ALA A 37 -6.52 -11.50 -1.43
C ALA A 37 -5.10 -12.07 -1.52
N ALA A 38 -4.37 -12.07 -0.40
CA ALA A 38 -2.98 -12.53 -0.38
C ALA A 38 -2.85 -13.98 -0.87
N ASP A 39 -3.77 -14.86 -0.46
CA ASP A 39 -3.77 -16.27 -0.86
C ASP A 39 -4.09 -16.48 -2.36
N THR A 40 -4.74 -15.51 -3.00
CA THR A 40 -5.06 -15.56 -4.43
C THR A 40 -3.96 -14.96 -5.29
N VAL A 41 -3.36 -13.86 -4.81
CA VAL A 41 -2.42 -13.07 -5.61
C VAL A 41 -0.96 -13.47 -5.38
N GLY A 42 -0.63 -13.98 -4.20
CA GLY A 42 0.73 -14.33 -3.79
C GLY A 42 1.46 -13.13 -3.18
N ASP A 43 1.79 -12.11 -3.99
CA ASP A 43 2.51 -10.93 -3.53
C ASP A 43 2.13 -9.64 -4.29
N HIS A 44 2.69 -8.50 -3.86
CA HIS A 44 2.42 -7.20 -4.50
C HIS A 44 2.96 -7.10 -5.93
N ILE A 45 4.00 -7.85 -6.30
CA ILE A 45 4.55 -7.82 -7.66
C ILE A 45 3.55 -8.49 -8.60
N ALA A 46 3.09 -9.69 -8.26
CA ALA A 46 2.06 -10.39 -9.03
C ALA A 46 0.75 -9.58 -9.13
N LEU A 47 0.36 -8.88 -8.05
CA LEU A 47 -0.80 -7.98 -8.07
C LEU A 47 -0.66 -6.88 -9.12
N LEU A 48 0.52 -6.25 -9.14
CA LEU A 48 0.82 -5.12 -10.03
C LEU A 48 0.96 -5.58 -11.49
N GLU A 49 1.63 -6.72 -11.72
CA GLU A 49 1.77 -7.32 -13.04
C GLU A 49 0.41 -7.65 -13.68
N ALA A 50 -0.58 -8.08 -12.88
CA ALA A 50 -1.95 -8.33 -13.35
C ALA A 50 -2.64 -7.08 -13.92
N PHE A 51 -2.16 -5.88 -13.56
CA PHE A 51 -2.62 -4.60 -14.10
C PHE A 51 -1.63 -3.95 -15.07
N GLY A 52 -0.58 -4.66 -15.49
CA GLY A 52 0.42 -4.16 -16.44
C GLY A 52 1.39 -3.12 -15.83
N GLU A 53 1.49 -3.06 -14.51
CA GLU A 53 2.41 -2.15 -13.83
C GLU A 53 3.83 -2.74 -13.81
N GLU A 54 4.78 -2.05 -14.45
CA GLU A 54 6.17 -2.55 -14.61
C GLU A 54 7.00 -2.48 -13.32
N SER A 55 6.58 -1.68 -12.33
CA SER A 55 7.39 -1.44 -11.13
C SER A 55 6.56 -1.19 -9.86
N PRO A 56 6.92 -1.83 -8.74
CA PRO A 56 6.32 -1.55 -7.44
C PRO A 56 6.75 -0.21 -6.84
N SER A 57 7.73 0.47 -7.43
CA SER A 57 8.22 1.75 -6.92
C SER A 57 7.19 2.88 -7.01
N GLY A 58 6.19 2.76 -7.89
CA GLY A 58 5.09 3.71 -8.04
C GLY A 58 3.98 3.59 -6.99
N PHE A 59 4.15 2.74 -5.96
CA PHE A 59 3.07 2.37 -5.05
C PHE A 59 3.52 2.31 -3.58
N PHE A 60 2.64 2.76 -2.69
CA PHE A 60 2.60 2.35 -1.29
C PHE A 60 2.02 0.94 -1.22
N ARG A 61 2.79 -0.01 -0.68
CA ARG A 61 2.40 -1.42 -0.63
C ARG A 61 2.09 -1.84 0.79
N LEU A 62 0.92 -2.42 0.99
CA LEU A 62 0.41 -2.81 2.30
C LEU A 62 -0.17 -4.23 2.29
N SER A 63 -0.01 -4.92 3.41
CA SER A 63 -0.71 -6.16 3.74
C SER A 63 -1.67 -5.85 4.89
N PHE A 64 -2.95 -6.17 4.79
CA PHE A 64 -3.94 -5.70 5.76
C PHE A 64 -5.10 -6.68 5.97
N ASP A 65 -5.68 -6.63 7.16
CA ASP A 65 -6.90 -7.32 7.60
C ASP A 65 -7.72 -6.37 8.49
N SER A 66 -8.85 -6.82 9.05
CA SER A 66 -9.74 -5.94 9.82
C SER A 66 -9.09 -5.28 11.04
N LEU A 67 -7.97 -5.84 11.53
CA LEU A 67 -7.29 -5.40 12.75
C LEU A 67 -6.01 -4.62 12.47
N THR A 68 -5.27 -5.01 11.44
CA THR A 68 -3.89 -4.57 11.21
C THR A 68 -3.65 -4.24 9.75
N ALA A 69 -2.88 -3.17 9.51
CA ALA A 69 -2.34 -2.85 8.20
C ALA A 69 -0.82 -2.68 8.34
N GLU A 70 -0.05 -3.34 7.49
CA GLU A 70 1.40 -3.31 7.49
C GLU A 70 1.89 -2.68 6.19
N TRP A 71 2.40 -1.46 6.28
CA TRP A 71 3.03 -0.77 5.17
C TRP A 71 4.48 -1.22 5.01
N THR A 72 4.82 -1.77 3.84
CA THR A 72 6.21 -2.05 3.47
C THR A 72 6.89 -0.75 3.05
N PHE A 73 7.77 -0.22 3.91
CA PHE A 73 8.46 1.03 3.64
C PHE A 73 9.53 0.84 2.56
N SER A 74 9.28 1.36 1.36
CA SER A 74 10.18 1.19 0.22
C SER A 74 10.20 2.48 -0.59
N CYS A 75 10.88 3.49 -0.04
CA CYS A 75 10.99 4.81 -0.65
C CYS A 75 11.81 4.72 -1.97
N PRO A 76 11.25 5.10 -3.12
CA PRO A 76 11.98 5.10 -4.39
C PRO A 76 13.14 6.10 -4.40
N ARG A 77 14.26 5.74 -5.02
CA ARG A 77 15.43 6.64 -5.12
C ARG A 77 15.13 7.99 -5.76
N LYS A 78 14.20 8.01 -6.73
CA LYS A 78 13.78 9.21 -7.48
C LYS A 78 12.47 9.82 -6.95
N TYR A 79 12.04 9.47 -5.74
CA TYR A 79 10.78 9.95 -5.19
C TYR A 79 10.71 11.49 -5.19
N LYS A 80 9.74 12.04 -5.92
CA LYS A 80 9.55 13.48 -6.18
C LYS A 80 10.79 14.23 -6.72
N GLY A 81 11.79 13.52 -7.24
CA GLY A 81 13.05 14.12 -7.67
C GLY A 81 13.92 14.67 -6.54
N ILE A 82 13.63 14.34 -5.28
CA ILE A 82 14.38 14.82 -4.12
C ILE A 82 15.71 14.05 -4.04
N THR A 83 16.83 14.78 -4.05
CA THR A 83 18.18 14.22 -4.02
C THR A 83 18.70 13.98 -2.61
N ASP A 84 18.29 14.78 -1.63
CA ASP A 84 18.65 14.58 -0.23
C ASP A 84 17.89 13.37 0.34
N ASP A 85 18.62 12.41 0.89
CA ASP A 85 18.01 11.15 1.33
C ASP A 85 17.07 11.34 2.54
N LYS A 86 17.41 12.23 3.48
CA LYS A 86 16.58 12.47 4.67
C LYS A 86 15.29 13.17 4.29
N GLU A 87 15.36 14.23 3.47
CA GLU A 87 14.20 14.93 2.95
C GLU A 87 13.31 14.01 2.10
N ARG A 88 13.92 13.14 1.28
CA ARG A 88 13.18 12.17 0.46
C ARG A 88 12.42 11.15 1.33
N ILE A 89 13.06 10.63 2.37
CA ILE A 89 12.46 9.68 3.30
C ILE A 89 11.33 10.35 4.10
N ASP A 90 11.53 11.56 4.61
CA ASP A 90 10.50 12.33 5.34
C ASP A 90 9.29 12.62 4.43
N ALA A 91 9.52 13.08 3.20
CA ALA A 91 8.44 13.34 2.25
C ALA A 91 7.63 12.08 1.93
N TYR A 92 8.30 10.95 1.69
CA TYR A 92 7.65 9.66 1.43
C TYR A 92 6.86 9.15 2.64
N TYR A 93 7.44 9.31 3.84
CA TYR A 93 6.80 8.98 5.11
C TYR A 93 5.50 9.75 5.32
N ARG A 94 5.54 11.09 5.20
CA ARG A 94 4.38 11.97 5.36
C ARG A 94 3.29 11.69 4.35
N ASP A 95 3.64 11.47 3.09
CA ASP A 95 2.67 11.14 2.05
C ASP A 95 2.01 9.78 2.32
N GLY A 96 2.78 8.76 2.72
CA GLY A 96 2.22 7.46 3.09
C GLY A 96 1.27 7.56 4.29
N LEU A 97 1.63 8.34 5.33
CA LEU A 97 0.74 8.61 6.48
C LEU A 97 -0.55 9.36 6.12
N ARG A 98 -0.57 10.07 4.99
CA ARG A 98 -1.78 10.73 4.48
C ARG A 98 -2.62 9.78 3.63
N VAL A 99 -1.98 9.12 2.66
CA VAL A 99 -2.65 8.34 1.61
C VAL A 99 -3.13 6.98 2.10
N ILE A 100 -2.36 6.29 2.94
CA ILE A 100 -2.70 4.92 3.37
C ILE A 100 -3.93 4.90 4.30
N PRO A 101 -4.07 5.79 5.30
CA PRO A 101 -5.29 5.83 6.09
C PRO A 101 -6.53 6.21 5.27
N GLU A 102 -6.40 7.12 4.31
CA GLU A 102 -7.50 7.45 3.38
C GLU A 102 -7.95 6.21 2.61
N PHE A 103 -7.01 5.46 2.03
CA PHE A 103 -7.29 4.18 1.37
C PHE A 103 -8.05 3.21 2.29
N LEU A 104 -7.53 2.97 3.51
CA LEU A 104 -8.11 2.00 4.45
C LEU A 104 -9.55 2.39 4.80
N VAL A 105 -9.80 3.67 5.11
CA VAL A 105 -11.15 4.16 5.43
C VAL A 105 -12.08 4.04 4.22
N MET A 106 -11.62 4.38 3.02
CA MET A 106 -12.41 4.21 1.79
C MET A 106 -12.73 2.74 1.49
N PHE A 107 -11.83 1.83 1.85
CA PHE A 107 -12.05 0.38 1.74
C PHE A 107 -12.96 -0.17 2.86
N GLY A 108 -13.21 0.61 3.92
CA GLY A 108 -14.07 0.25 5.06
C GLY A 108 -13.32 -0.34 6.26
N TYR A 109 -12.00 -0.16 6.33
CA TYR A 109 -11.12 -0.74 7.34
C TYR A 109 -10.56 0.35 8.25
N PHE A 110 -10.62 0.11 9.56
CA PHE A 110 -10.06 0.99 10.62
C PHE A 110 -8.85 0.32 11.29
N SER A 111 -8.06 -0.37 10.49
CA SER A 111 -6.95 -1.20 10.94
C SER A 111 -5.82 -0.37 11.55
N LYS A 112 -5.14 -0.94 12.55
CA LYS A 112 -3.94 -0.33 13.12
C LYS A 112 -2.80 -0.37 12.11
N LEU A 113 -2.37 0.80 11.65
CA LEU A 113 -1.24 0.93 10.74
C LEU A 113 0.09 0.70 11.48
N LYS A 114 0.93 -0.17 10.90
CA LYS A 114 2.31 -0.43 11.28
C LYS A 114 3.21 -0.25 10.08
N ILE A 115 4.44 0.17 10.33
CA ILE A 115 5.47 0.31 9.28
C ILE A 115 6.43 -0.86 9.42
N LYS A 116 6.59 -1.60 8.34
CA LYS A 116 7.55 -2.70 8.22
C LYS A 116 8.85 -2.16 7.64
N ASN A 117 9.96 -2.51 8.28
CA ASN A 117 11.32 -2.02 7.96
C ASN A 117 11.41 -0.48 7.95
N PRO A 118 10.97 0.21 9.02
CA PRO A 118 11.09 1.66 9.09
C PRO A 118 12.58 2.04 9.03
N PRO A 119 12.98 2.98 8.15
CA PRO A 119 14.36 3.43 8.13
C PRO A 119 14.59 4.34 9.34
N PRO A 120 15.79 4.34 9.95
CA PRO A 120 16.05 5.06 11.22
C PRO A 120 15.71 6.55 11.16
N GLU A 121 15.84 7.15 9.97
CA GLU A 121 15.59 8.56 9.69
C GLU A 121 14.16 8.99 10.03
N ILE A 122 13.15 8.09 10.04
CA ILE A 122 11.78 8.49 10.41
C ILE A 122 11.59 8.74 11.91
N TRP A 123 12.52 8.26 12.75
CA TRP A 123 12.48 8.45 14.20
C TRP A 123 13.27 9.66 14.68
N GLU A 124 14.04 10.27 13.77
CA GLU A 124 14.88 11.45 14.01
C GLU A 124 14.26 12.74 13.45
N ILE A 125 12.95 12.72 13.17
CA ILE A 125 12.16 13.85 12.68
C ILE A 125 11.57 14.61 13.87
#